data_AF-A0A929P1Q4-F1
#
_entry.id   AF-A0A929P1Q4-F1
#
_cell.length_a   1.000
_cell.length_b   1.000
_cell.length_c   1.000
_cell.angle_alpha   90.00
_cell.angle_beta   90.00
_cell.angle_gamma   90.00
#
_symmetry.space_group_name_H-M   'P 1'
#
loop_
_entity.id
_entity.type
_entity.pdbx_description
1 polymer ?
#
loop_
_entity_poly.entity_id
_entity_poly.type
_entity_poly.pdbx_seq_one_letter_code
_entity_poly.pdbx_strand_id
1 'polypeptide(L)' 'ADLQSYATNLSNILDLVAQMDAVDTTGVTPMSHPFDAVQRLREDTVTEVNRREEFQKIAPNTEDGLYLVPKVIE' A
#
# COMPACT_ATOMS: atom_id res chain seq x y z
N ALA A 1 -10.67 1.09 -24.06
CA ALA A 1 -11.21 -0.26 -24.24
C ALA A 1 -11.40 -0.97 -22.89
N ASP A 2 -10.52 -0.73 -21.92
CA ASP A 2 -10.47 -1.52 -20.68
C ASP A 2 -11.53 -1.14 -19.65
N LEU A 3 -12.10 0.07 -19.73
CA LEU A 3 -13.05 0.59 -18.74
C LEU A 3 -14.28 -0.32 -18.57
N GLN A 4 -14.83 -0.83 -19.69
CA GLN A 4 -15.95 -1.76 -19.65
C GLN A 4 -15.55 -3.10 -19.03
N SER A 5 -14.35 -3.60 -19.32
CA SER A 5 -13.85 -4.86 -18.74
C SER A 5 -13.63 -4.72 -17.24
N TYR A 6 -13.05 -3.61 -16.79
CA TYR A 6 -12.87 -3.32 -15.36
C TYR A 6 -14.20 -3.21 -14.63
N ALA A 7 -15.19 -2.50 -15.21
CA ALA A 7 -16.51 -2.40 -14.61
C ALA A 7 -17.13 -3.78 -14.40
N THR A 8 -17.14 -4.63 -15.42
CA THR A 8 -17.67 -6.00 -15.31
C THR A 8 -16.90 -6.84 -14.28
N ASN A 9 -15.57 -6.81 -14.30
CA ASN A 9 -14.76 -7.61 -13.39
C ASN A 9 -14.92 -7.16 -11.92
N LEU A 10 -15.00 -5.85 -11.67
CA LEU A 10 -15.22 -5.31 -10.34
C LEU A 10 -16.62 -5.66 -9.83
N SER A 11 -17.65 -5.55 -10.67
CA SER A 11 -19.01 -5.97 -10.29
C SER A 11 -19.05 -7.44 -9.88
N ASN A 12 -18.42 -8.33 -10.66
CA ASN A 12 -18.37 -9.76 -10.34
C ASN A 12 -17.65 -10.05 -9.01
N ILE A 13 -16.58 -9.30 -8.69
CA ILE A 13 -15.87 -9.43 -7.41
C ILE A 13 -16.77 -8.99 -6.25
N LEU A 14 -17.50 -7.88 -6.42
CA LEU A 14 -18.43 -7.39 -5.40
C LEU A 14 -19.58 -8.37 -5.17
N ASP A 15 -20.12 -8.97 -6.23
CA ASP A 15 -21.16 -10.00 -6.13
C ASP A 15 -20.68 -11.25 -5.37
N LEU A 16 -19.41 -11.64 -5.53
CA LEU A 16 -18.80 -12.73 -4.76
C LEU A 16 -18.65 -12.36 -3.28
N VAL A 17 -18.17 -11.14 -2.97
CA VAL A 17 -18.01 -10.66 -1.58
C VAL A 17 -19.36 -10.55 -0.87
N ALA A 18 -20.41 -10.13 -1.57
CA ALA A 18 -21.78 -10.04 -1.01
C ALA A 18 -22.32 -11.38 -0.49
N GLN A 19 -21.78 -12.52 -0.94
CA GLN A 19 -22.15 -13.83 -0.39
C GLN A 19 -21.74 -13.99 1.08
N MET A 20 -20.73 -13.24 1.54
CA MET A 20 -20.28 -13.25 2.93
C MET A 20 -21.28 -12.57 3.87
N ASP A 21 -22.13 -11.66 3.37
CA ASP A 21 -23.16 -10.96 4.16
C ASP A 21 -24.26 -11.91 4.68
N ALA A 22 -24.33 -13.14 4.15
CA ALA A 22 -25.26 -14.16 4.63
C ALA A 22 -24.96 -14.65 6.05
N VAL A 23 -23.77 -14.39 6.59
CA VAL A 23 -23.35 -14.82 7.92
C VAL A 23 -23.56 -13.70 8.93
N ASP A 24 -24.33 -13.98 10.00
CA ASP A 24 -24.49 -13.04 11.11
C ASP A 24 -23.19 -12.92 11.92
N THR A 25 -22.63 -11.71 11.95
CA THR A 25 -21.42 -11.36 12.70
C THR A 25 -21.72 -10.43 13.88
N THR A 26 -22.98 -10.32 14.30
CA THR A 26 -23.39 -9.50 15.45
C THR A 26 -22.61 -9.90 16.69
N GLY A 27 -21.90 -8.93 17.29
CA GLY A 27 -21.09 -9.16 18.49
C GLY A 27 -19.72 -9.81 18.25
N VAL A 28 -19.37 -10.14 17.00
CA VAL A 28 -18.03 -10.65 16.65
C VAL A 28 -17.08 -9.47 16.49
N THR A 29 -16.00 -9.45 17.26
CA THR A 29 -14.94 -8.43 17.11
C THR A 29 -14.07 -8.78 15.90
N PRO A 30 -13.83 -7.85 14.95
CA PRO A 30 -12.97 -8.11 13.80
C PRO A 30 -11.53 -8.46 14.21
N MET A 31 -10.96 -9.48 13.58
CA MET A 31 -9.56 -9.88 13.81
C MET A 31 -8.63 -9.09 12.88
N SER A 32 -7.86 -8.13 13.41
CA SER A 32 -6.90 -7.34 12.62
C SER A 32 -5.55 -8.02 12.42
N HIS A 33 -5.10 -8.78 13.41
CA HIS A 33 -3.86 -9.55 13.38
C HIS A 33 -4.13 -10.93 14.01
N PRO A 34 -3.52 -12.01 13.50
CA PRO A 34 -3.72 -13.36 14.03
C PRO A 34 -3.05 -13.61 15.39
N PHE A 35 -2.14 -12.72 15.80
CA PHE A 35 -1.44 -12.78 17.09
C PHE A 35 -1.79 -11.55 17.93
N ASP A 36 -1.73 -11.72 19.25
CA ASP A 36 -1.89 -10.64 20.23
C ASP A 36 -0.64 -9.75 20.27
N ALA A 37 -0.44 -8.97 19.22
CA ALA A 37 0.69 -8.05 19.12
C ALA A 37 0.46 -6.81 19.99
N VAL A 38 1.43 -6.51 20.85
CA VAL A 38 1.51 -5.25 21.59
C VAL A 38 2.33 -4.22 20.81
N GLN A 39 2.15 -2.94 21.12
CA GLN A 39 2.94 -1.86 20.53
C GLN A 39 4.43 -2.06 20.84
N ARG A 40 5.22 -2.29 19.80
CA ARG A 40 6.68 -2.32 19.90
C ARG A 40 7.22 -0.90 19.83
N LEU A 41 8.07 -0.55 20.80
CA LEU A 41 8.82 0.71 20.77
C LEU A 41 10.09 0.52 19.95
N ARG A 42 10.53 1.60 19.30
CA ARG A 42 11.82 1.70 18.61
C ARG A 42 12.73 2.57 19.48
N GLU A 43 13.97 2.13 19.70
CA GLU A 43 15.00 2.92 20.37
C GLU A 43 15.24 4.24 19.63
N ASP A 44 15.45 5.31 20.39
CA ASP A 44 15.75 6.64 19.85
C ASP A 44 17.26 6.75 19.57
N THR A 45 17.70 6.11 18.50
CA THR A 45 19.11 6.08 18.09
C THR A 45 19.21 6.20 16.59
N VAL A 46 20.18 7.00 16.12
CA VAL A 46 20.47 7.15 14.69
C VAL A 46 21.13 5.87 14.17
N THR A 47 20.58 5.32 13.09
CA THR A 47 21.09 4.09 12.45
C THR A 47 21.48 4.30 10.99
N GLU A 48 21.18 5.48 10.44
CA GLU A 48 21.22 5.78 9.03
C GLU A 48 22.64 6.09 8.55
N VAL A 49 23.00 5.52 7.41
CA VAL A 49 24.23 5.81 6.67
C VAL A 49 23.84 6.34 5.29
N ASN A 50 24.67 7.21 4.71
CA ASN A 50 24.44 7.70 3.36
C ASN A 50 24.52 6.54 2.35
N ARG A 51 23.40 6.23 1.69
CA ARG A 51 23.25 5.20 0.65
C ARG A 51 22.75 5.79 -0.67
N ARG A 52 23.05 7.06 -0.93
CA ARG A 52 22.56 7.82 -2.10
C ARG A 52 22.81 7.06 -3.42
N GLU A 53 24.05 6.60 -3.63
CA GLU A 53 24.45 5.91 -4.86
C GLU A 53 23.63 4.63 -5.09
N GLU A 54 23.40 3.86 -4.02
CA GLU A 54 22.62 2.62 -4.08
C GLU A 54 21.15 2.89 -4.44
N PHE A 55 20.53 3.88 -3.80
CA PHE A 55 19.12 4.21 -4.02
C PHE A 55 18.88 4.88 -5.36
N GLN A 56 19.86 5.63 -5.89
CA GLN A 56 19.74 6.29 -7.19
C GLN A 56 20.00 5.34 -8.36
N LYS A 57 20.59 4.17 -8.12
CA LYS A 57 20.86 3.17 -9.16
C LYS A 57 19.61 2.68 -9.91
N ILE A 58 18.45 2.64 -9.25
CA ILE A 58 17.18 2.21 -9.84
C ILE A 58 16.28 3.38 -10.25
N ALA A 59 16.74 4.61 -10.05
CA ALA A 59 15.96 5.79 -10.33
C ALA A 59 15.87 6.02 -11.84
N PRO A 60 14.67 6.33 -12.39
CA PRO A 60 14.53 6.64 -13.80
C PRO A 60 15.34 7.88 -14.23
N ASN A 61 15.44 8.89 -13.36
CA ASN A 61 16.19 10.10 -13.64
C ASN A 61 16.65 10.79 -12.34
N THR A 62 17.91 11.19 -12.30
CA THR A 62 18.54 11.86 -11.15
C THR A 62 19.54 12.91 -11.63
N GLU A 63 19.60 14.04 -10.92
CA GLU A 63 20.54 15.13 -11.20
C GLU A 63 21.01 15.74 -9.87
N ASP A 64 22.31 16.00 -9.72
CA ASP A 64 22.92 16.56 -8.50
C ASP A 64 22.54 15.84 -7.20
N GLY A 65 22.26 14.55 -7.29
CA GLY A 65 21.82 13.72 -6.17
C GLY A 65 20.36 13.94 -5.76
N LEU A 66 19.53 14.51 -6.63
CA LEU A 66 18.08 14.68 -6.48
C LEU A 66 17.33 13.75 -7.45
N TYR A 67 16.11 13.36 -7.11
CA TYR A 67 15.22 12.62 -8.00
C TYR A 67 14.42 13.60 -8.85
N LEU A 68 14.51 13.46 -10.17
CA LEU A 68 13.82 14.35 -11.09
C LEU A 68 12.38 13.86 -11.31
N VAL A 69 11.43 14.78 -11.13
CA VAL A 69 10.01 14.56 -11.42
C VAL A 69 9.50 15.69 -12.32
N PRO A 70 8.56 15.42 -13.25
CA PRO A 70 7.96 16.47 -14.04
C PRO A 70 7.29 17.50 -13.13
N LYS A 71 7.64 18.78 -13.32
CA LYS A 71 6.92 19.86 -12.66
C LYS A 71 5.54 19.97 -13.30
N VAL A 72 4.49 19.86 -12.49
CA VAL A 72 3.14 20.20 -12.94
C VAL A 72 3.09 21.71 -13.15
N ILE A 73 2.86 22.13 -14.39
CA ILE A 73 2.60 23.53 -14.78
C ILE A 73 1.28 23.50 -15.54
N GLU A 74 0.36 24.41 -15.20
CA GLU A 74 -0.88 24.67 -15.96
C GLU A 74 -0.63 25.60 -17.15
#